data_AF-A0A505CL12-F1
#
_entry.id   AF-A0A505CL12-F1
#
_cell.length_a   1.000
_cell.length_b   1.000
_cell.length_c   1.000
_cell.angle_alpha   90.00
_cell.angle_beta   90.00
_cell.angle_gamma   90.00
#
_symmetry.space_group_name_H-M   'P 1'
#
loop_
_entity.id
_entity.type
_entity.pdbx_description
1 polymer ?
#
loop_
_entity_poly.entity_id
_entity_poly.type
_entity_poly.pdbx_seq_one_letter_code
_entity_poly.pdbx_strand_id
1 'polypeptide(L)' 'MEVLKNKVKALLAGGAGAIVIAAVLLDDLEGRRHEPYRDVAVVLTVCDGHTGKDIVPGKLECPRAR' A
#
# COMPACT_ATOMS: atom_id res chain seq x y z
N MET A 1 10.32 -5.99 -12.02
CA MET A 1 9.16 -5.54 -12.85
C MET A 1 8.45 -6.65 -13.61
N GLU A 2 9.13 -7.72 -14.06
CA GLU A 2 8.45 -8.83 -14.77
C GLU A 2 7.44 -9.58 -13.87
N VAL A 3 7.76 -9.78 -12.59
CA VAL A 3 6.88 -10.43 -11.61
C VAL A 3 5.53 -9.69 -11.47
N LEU A 4 5.57 -8.36 -11.28
CA LEU A 4 4.36 -7.53 -11.18
C LEU A 4 3.53 -7.57 -12.48
N LYS A 5 4.19 -7.49 -13.65
CA LYS A 5 3.51 -7.59 -14.95
C LYS A 5 2.78 -8.92 -15.10
N ASN A 6 3.37 -10.02 -14.65
CA ASN A 6 2.75 -11.34 -14.71
C ASN A 6 1.58 -11.47 -13.73
N LYS A 7 1.69 -10.92 -12.50
CA LYS A 7 0.58 -10.84 -11.54
C LYS A 7 -0.62 -10.09 -12.12
N VAL A 8 -0.40 -8.91 -12.70
CA VAL A 8 -1.48 -8.09 -13.29
C VAL A 8 -2.09 -8.79 -14.51
N LYS A 9 -1.29 -9.41 -15.39
CA LYS A 9 -1.81 -10.20 -16.52
C LYS A 9 -2.68 -11.36 -16.06
N ALA A 10 -2.28 -12.07 -15.01
CA ALA A 10 -3.06 -13.17 -14.45
C ALA A 10 -4.40 -12.68 -13.87
N LEU A 11 -4.39 -11.55 -13.15
CA LEU A 11 -5.61 -10.93 -12.61
C LEU A 11 -6.56 -10.49 -13.73
N LEU A 12 -6.03 -9.86 -14.78
CA LEU A 12 -6.83 -9.44 -15.94
C LEU A 12 -7.44 -10.64 -16.68
N ALA A 13 -6.65 -11.70 -16.91
CA ALA A 13 -7.13 -12.92 -17.55
C ALA A 13 -8.20 -13.65 -16.70
N GLY A 14 -8.11 -13.54 -15.38
CA GLY A 14 -9.10 -14.08 -14.43
C GLY A 14 -10.34 -13.21 -14.23
N GLY A 15 -10.47 -12.08 -14.94
CA GLY A 15 -11.61 -11.17 -14.81
C GLY A 15 -11.65 -10.40 -13.48
N ALA A 16 -10.50 -10.20 -12.82
CA ALA A 16 -10.44 -9.44 -11.59
C ALA A 16 -10.90 -7.98 -11.80
N GLY A 17 -11.68 -7.47 -10.85
CA GLY A 17 -12.09 -6.07 -10.83
C GLY A 17 -10.93 -5.12 -10.55
N ALA A 18 -11.12 -3.84 -10.91
CA ALA A 18 -10.11 -2.80 -10.78
C ALA A 18 -9.55 -2.65 -9.35
N ILE A 19 -10.38 -2.89 -8.32
CA ILE A 19 -10.00 -2.79 -6.91
C ILE A 19 -8.87 -3.79 -6.57
N VAL A 20 -9.00 -5.03 -7.04
CA VAL A 20 -8.03 -6.09 -6.73
C VAL A 20 -6.70 -5.82 -7.44
N ILE A 21 -6.75 -5.34 -8.68
CA ILE A 21 -5.56 -4.96 -9.44
C ILE A 21 -4.85 -3.80 -8.77
N ALA A 22 -5.58 -2.79 -8.31
CA ALA A 22 -5.02 -1.66 -7.57
C ALA A 22 -4.33 -2.11 -6.27
N ALA A 23 -4.93 -3.02 -5.51
CA ALA A 23 -4.32 -3.54 -4.28
C ALA A 23 -2.96 -4.20 -4.52
N VAL A 24 -2.84 -5.00 -5.60
CA VAL A 24 -1.56 -5.64 -5.96
C VAL A 24 -0.53 -4.63 -6.45
N LEU A 25 -0.95 -3.55 -7.12
CA LEU A 25 -0.05 -2.48 -7.53
C LEU A 25 0.50 -1.71 -6.33
N LEU A 26 -0.33 -1.39 -5.34
CA LEU A 26 0.10 -0.69 -4.13
C LEU A 26 1.13 -1.50 -3.35
N ASP A 27 0.88 -2.80 -3.16
CA ASP A 27 1.77 -3.69 -2.41
C ASP A 27 3.16 -3.81 -3.04
N ASP A 28 3.25 -3.96 -4.37
CA ASP A 28 4.52 -4.11 -5.09
C ASP A 28 5.25 -2.77 -5.37
N LEU A 29 4.57 -1.62 -5.36
CA LEU A 29 5.15 -0.33 -5.79
C LEU A 29 5.36 0.71 -4.69
N GLU A 30 4.46 0.83 -3.71
CA GLU A 30 4.61 1.86 -2.67
C GLU A 30 5.52 1.40 -1.52
N GLY A 31 5.47 0.10 -1.18
CA GLY A 31 6.07 -0.41 0.04
C GLY A 31 5.32 0.06 1.30
N ARG A 32 5.41 -0.73 2.38
CA ARG A 32 4.60 -0.53 3.59
C ARG A 32 5.43 -0.03 4.77
N ARG A 33 5.01 1.07 5.40
CA ARG A 33 5.55 1.55 6.68
C ARG A 33 4.53 1.33 7.80
N HIS A 34 4.88 0.51 8.79
CA HIS A 34 3.96 0.18 9.88
C HIS A 34 3.89 1.25 10.97
N GLU A 35 4.95 2.03 11.11
CA GLU A 35 5.04 3.13 12.04
C GLU A 35 4.80 4.46 11.29
N PRO A 36 3.96 5.34 11.84
CA PRO A 36 3.69 6.63 11.23
C PRO A 36 4.95 7.50 11.21
N TYR A 37 5.17 8.16 10.08
CA TYR A 37 6.31 9.05 9.84
C TYR A 37 5.82 10.38 9.27
N ARG A 38 6.66 11.42 9.35
CA ARG A 38 6.40 12.66 8.61
C ARG A 38 7.01 12.55 7.23
N ASP A 39 6.19 12.73 6.20
CA ASP A 39 6.67 12.78 4.82
C ASP A 39 7.38 14.11 4.50
N VAL A 40 7.81 14.27 3.24
CA VAL A 40 8.49 15.49 2.77
C VAL A 40 7.58 16.73 2.81
N ALA A 41 6.27 16.54 2.86
CA ALA A 41 5.26 17.59 3.01
C ALA A 41 4.92 17.86 4.49
N VAL A 42 5.62 17.21 5.44
CA VAL A 42 5.45 17.34 6.89
C VAL A 42 4.07 16.84 7.38
N VAL A 43 3.38 16.03 6.55
CA VAL A 43 2.12 15.38 6.90
C VAL A 43 2.41 14.02 7.53
N LEU A 44 1.58 13.61 8.50
CA LEU A 44 1.71 12.30 9.12
C LEU A 44 1.18 11.24 8.15
N THR A 45 2.01 10.26 7.82
CA THR A 45 1.74 9.23 6.80
C THR A 45 2.07 7.85 7.35
N VAL A 46 1.25 6.85 7.03
CA VAL A 46 1.43 5.45 7.49
C VAL A 46 0.94 4.44 6.44
N CYS A 47 1.22 3.15 6.63
CA CYS A 47 0.78 2.05 5.77
C CYS A 47 1.28 2.21 4.32
N ASP A 48 0.36 2.19 3.37
CA ASP A 48 0.54 2.38 1.93
C ASP A 48 0.12 3.83 1.58
N GLY A 49 0.74 4.81 2.25
CA GLY A 49 0.49 6.23 1.97
C GLY A 49 -0.77 6.86 2.60
N HIS A 50 -1.37 6.24 3.62
CA HIS A 50 -2.52 6.82 4.33
C HIS A 50 -2.12 8.09 5.08
N THR A 51 -2.88 9.18 4.90
CA THR A 51 -2.65 10.48 5.54
C THR A 51 -3.92 10.97 6.23
N GLY A 52 -3.77 11.65 7.37
CA GLY A 52 -4.93 12.17 8.08
C GLY A 52 -4.68 12.55 9.54
N LYS A 53 -5.70 13.16 10.15
CA LYS A 53 -5.71 13.54 11.58
C LYS A 53 -5.99 12.37 12.51
N ASP A 54 -6.46 11.27 11.95
CA ASP A 54 -6.74 9.99 12.60
C ASP A 54 -5.48 9.19 12.92
N ILE A 55 -4.32 9.59 12.37
CA ILE A 55 -3.05 8.89 12.54
C ILE A 55 -2.40 9.28 13.87
N VAL A 56 -2.00 8.29 14.67
CA VAL A 56 -1.45 8.49 16.02
C VAL A 56 0.07 8.19 16.04
N PRO A 57 0.93 9.20 16.28
CA PRO A 57 2.38 9.01 16.33
C PRO A 57 2.80 7.91 17.33
N GLY A 58 3.74 7.06 16.92
CA GLY A 58 4.33 6.02 17.79
C GLY A 58 3.46 4.77 17.99
N LYS A 59 2.35 4.63 17.24
CA LYS A 59 1.53 3.42 17.22
C LYS A 59 1.80 2.61 15.96
N LEU A 60 1.87 1.28 16.08
CA LEU A 60 1.77 0.40 14.92
C LEU A 60 0.32 0.38 14.45
N GLU A 61 0.05 1.02 13.32
CA GLU A 61 -1.30 1.17 12.79
C GLU A 61 -1.60 0.11 11.73
N CYS A 62 -0.61 -0.22 10.91
CA CYS A 62 -0.77 -1.26 9.91
C CYS A 62 -0.41 -2.65 10.47
N PRO A 63 -1.29 -3.65 10.32
CA PRO A 63 -0.93 -5.04 10.54
C PRO A 63 0.27 -5.42 9.67
N ARG A 64 1.21 -6.18 10.22
CA ARG A 64 2.22 -6.87 9.39
C ARG A 64 1.49 -7.90 8.54
N ALA A 65 1.57 -7.76 7.22
CA ALA A 65 1.25 -8.86 6.32
C ALA A 65 2.17 -10.03 6.72
N ARG A 66 1.56 -11.11 7.21
CA ARG A 66 2.27 -12.34 7.59
C ARG A 66 2.47 -13.19 6.34
#